data_AF-C1KIZ0-F1
#
_entry.id   AF-C1KIZ0-F1
#
_cell.length_a   1.000
_cell.length_b   1.000
_cell.length_c   1.000
_cell.angle_alpha   90.00
_cell.angle_beta   90.00
_cell.angle_gamma   90.00
#
_symmetry.space_group_name_H-M   'P 1'
#
loop_
_entity.id
_entity.type
_entity.pdbx_description
1 polymer ?
#
loop_
_entity_poly.entity_id
_entity_poly.type
_entity_poly.pdbx_seq_one_letter_code
_entity_poly.pdbx_strand_id
1 'polypeptide(L)' 'MAVKFHLCLLLIILVGMGAHVAFADQQFCDHPYGTCYYVEDECPEDMPVDCSENFYCTEPTNKCCCYE' A
#
# COMPACT_ATOMS: atom_id res chain seq x y z
N MET A 1 -12.18 -10.85 40.76
CA MET A 1 -12.36 -11.40 39.39
C MET A 1 -12.28 -10.33 38.29
N ALA A 2 -12.42 -9.03 38.59
CA ALA A 2 -12.40 -7.94 37.60
C ALA A 2 -11.05 -7.70 36.90
N VAL A 3 -9.91 -7.91 37.58
CA VAL A 3 -8.57 -7.58 37.04
C VAL A 3 -8.24 -8.39 35.78
N LYS A 4 -8.66 -9.67 35.72
CA LYS A 4 -8.45 -10.53 34.54
C LYS A 4 -9.24 -10.06 33.32
N PHE A 5 -10.45 -9.52 33.54
CA PHE A 5 -11.28 -8.97 32.46
C PHE A 5 -10.67 -7.70 31.86
N HIS A 6 -10.14 -6.81 32.70
CA HIS A 6 -9.46 -5.61 32.21
C HIS A 6 -8.18 -5.93 31.42
N LEU A 7 -7.42 -6.94 31.84
CA LEU A 7 -6.21 -7.38 31.13
C LEU A 7 -6.52 -7.95 29.74
N CYS A 8 -7.57 -8.76 29.62
CA CYS A 8 -8.02 -9.27 28.32
C CYS A 8 -8.52 -8.15 27.40
N LEU A 9 -9.27 -7.17 27.93
CA LEU A 9 -9.72 -6.02 27.15
C LEU A 9 -8.56 -5.19 26.61
N LEU A 10 -7.53 -4.93 27.43
CA LEU A 10 -6.32 -4.23 26.98
C LEU A 10 -5.58 -4.99 25.88
N LEU A 11 -5.47 -6.31 25.98
CA LEU A 11 -4.87 -7.15 24.93
C LEU A 11 -5.64 -7.06 23.61
N ILE A 12 -6.97 -7.08 23.64
CA ILE A 12 -7.81 -6.95 22.44
C ILE A 12 -7.63 -5.58 21.80
N ILE A 13 -7.57 -4.51 22.60
CA ILE A 13 -7.36 -3.14 22.08
C ILE A 13 -5.95 -3.03 21.47
N LEU A 14 -4.91 -3.58 22.11
CA LEU A 14 -3.54 -3.58 21.57
C LEU A 14 -3.44 -4.36 20.24
N VAL A 15 -4.08 -5.53 20.15
CA VAL A 15 -4.11 -6.33 18.91
C VAL A 15 -4.95 -5.66 17.83
N GLY A 16 -6.09 -5.07 18.19
CA GLY A 16 -6.96 -4.32 17.28
C GLY A 16 -6.24 -3.12 16.67
N MET A 17 -5.60 -2.30 17.51
CA MET A 17 -4.84 -1.13 17.04
C MET A 17 -3.64 -1.50 16.15
N GLY A 18 -3.03 -2.68 16.35
CA GLY A 18 -1.97 -3.19 15.49
C GLY A 18 -2.44 -3.65 14.09
N ALA A 19 -3.72 -4.04 13.95
CA ALA A 19 -4.26 -4.48 12.66
C ALA A 19 -4.65 -3.30 11.73
N HIS A 20 -4.83 -2.10 12.27
CA HIS A 20 -5.26 -0.93 11.48
C HIS A 20 -4.12 -0.17 10.81
N VAL A 21 -2.85 -0.49 11.11
CA VAL A 21 -1.67 0.26 10.63
C VAL A 21 -0.95 -0.37 9.44
N ALA A 22 -1.43 -1.50 8.91
CA ALA A 22 -0.77 -2.21 7.81
C ALA A 22 -1.37 -1.92 6.41
N PHE A 23 -2.52 -1.25 6.33
CA PHE A 23 -3.02 -0.69 5.08
C PHE A 23 -2.66 0.79 5.05
N ALA A 24 -1.38 1.09 4.85
CA ALA A 24 -1.02 2.36 4.25
C ALA A 24 -1.65 2.34 2.85
N ASP A 25 -2.72 3.11 2.68
CA ASP A 25 -3.40 3.38 1.42
C ASP A 25 -2.31 3.62 0.36
N GLN A 26 -2.11 2.66 -0.57
CA GLN A 26 -1.16 2.86 -1.66
C GLN A 26 -1.54 4.19 -2.30
N GLN A 27 -0.55 5.02 -2.60
CA GLN A 27 -0.86 6.32 -3.19
C GLN A 27 -1.27 6.10 -4.65
N PHE A 28 -2.13 6.97 -5.18
CA PHE A 28 -2.47 6.90 -6.59
C PHE A 28 -1.21 7.22 -7.43
N CYS A 29 -0.92 6.36 -8.41
CA CYS A 29 0.18 6.56 -9.34
C CYS A 29 -0.15 7.69 -10.30
N ASP A 30 0.27 8.90 -9.94
CA ASP A 30 0.12 10.10 -10.75
C ASP A 30 1.38 10.95 -10.64
N HIS A 31 1.55 11.89 -11.57
CA HIS A 31 2.68 12.81 -11.57
C HIS A 31 2.75 13.58 -10.23
N PRO A 32 3.93 13.70 -9.58
CA PRO A 32 5.28 13.40 -10.09
C PRO A 32 5.81 12.01 -9.74
N TYR A 33 5.00 11.13 -9.14
CA TYR A 33 5.47 9.85 -8.62
C TYR A 33 5.74 8.83 -9.72
N GLY A 34 4.89 8.82 -10.75
CA GLY A 34 5.01 7.90 -11.86
C GLY A 34 3.88 8.07 -12.84
N THR A 35 3.76 7.10 -13.74
CA THR A 35 2.64 6.99 -14.69
C THR A 35 2.20 5.53 -14.80
N CYS A 36 0.91 5.32 -14.96
CA CYS A 36 0.34 3.99 -15.14
C CYS A 36 0.57 3.46 -16.55
N TYR A 37 1.22 2.30 -16.66
CA TYR A 37 1.41 1.56 -17.91
C TYR A 37 0.70 0.22 -17.81
N TYR A 38 0.38 -0.39 -18.95
CA TYR A 38 -0.22 -1.71 -18.95
C TYR A 38 0.75 -2.73 -18.32
N VAL A 39 0.24 -3.65 -17.50
CA VAL A 39 1.07 -4.52 -16.65
C VAL A 39 2.04 -5.40 -17.45
N GLU A 40 1.64 -5.80 -18.64
CA GLU A 40 2.45 -6.65 -19.54
C GLU A 40 3.51 -5.86 -20.32
N ASP A 41 3.36 -4.54 -20.44
CA ASP A 41 4.32 -3.69 -21.14
C ASP A 41 5.53 -3.43 -20.23
N GLU A 42 6.73 -3.33 -20.81
CA GLU A 42 7.89 -2.86 -20.06
C GLU A 42 7.71 -1.38 -19.67
N CYS A 43 8.22 -1.00 -18.51
CA CYS A 43 8.29 0.41 -18.16
C CYS A 43 9.22 1.13 -19.17
N PRO A 44 8.89 2.34 -19.61
CA PRO A 44 9.69 3.03 -20.62
C PRO A 44 11.07 3.42 -20.05
N GLU A 45 12.06 3.62 -20.93
CA GLU A 45 13.46 3.86 -20.52
C GLU A 45 13.64 5.09 -19.62
N ASP A 46 12.76 6.08 -19.71
CA ASP A 46 12.79 7.29 -18.89
C ASP A 46 12.26 7.09 -17.46
N MET A 47 11.45 6.06 -17.23
CA MET A 47 10.93 5.71 -15.91
C MET A 47 10.87 4.18 -15.75
N PRO A 48 12.05 3.51 -15.59
CA PRO A 48 12.20 2.06 -15.71
C PRO A 48 11.81 1.27 -14.45
N VAL A 49 11.47 1.95 -13.35
CA VAL A 49 11.24 1.32 -12.04
C VAL A 49 9.77 0.93 -11.88
N ASP A 50 9.49 -0.36 -11.65
CA ASP A 50 8.14 -0.80 -11.25
C ASP A 50 7.89 -0.49 -9.77
N CYS A 51 6.95 0.43 -9.50
CA CYS A 51 6.58 0.88 -8.17
C CYS A 51 5.20 0.39 -7.73
N SER A 52 4.68 -0.67 -8.32
CA SER A 52 3.33 -1.19 -8.01
C SER A 52 3.18 -1.68 -6.56
N GLU A 53 4.28 -1.86 -5.84
CA GLU A 53 4.27 -2.13 -4.40
C GLU A 53 3.84 -0.90 -3.56
N ASN A 54 4.14 0.30 -4.05
CA ASN A 54 3.92 1.56 -3.32
C ASN A 54 2.74 2.38 -3.85
N PHE A 55 2.42 2.23 -5.13
CA PHE A 55 1.38 3.02 -5.81
C PHE A 55 0.39 2.12 -6.55
N TYR A 56 -0.88 2.56 -6.59
CA TYR A 56 -1.93 1.87 -7.35
C TYR A 56 -2.32 2.66 -8.61
N CYS A 57 -2.79 1.93 -9.62
CA CYS A 57 -3.42 2.47 -10.81
C CYS A 57 -4.94 2.27 -10.73
N THR A 58 -5.72 3.16 -11.36
CA THR A 58 -7.19 3.05 -11.38
C THR A 58 -7.64 1.75 -12.03
N GLU A 59 -6.97 1.38 -13.13
CA GLU A 59 -7.22 0.12 -13.82
C GLU A 59 -6.32 -0.99 -13.23
N PRO A 60 -6.89 -2.13 -12.80
CA PRO A 60 -6.12 -3.22 -12.19
C PRO A 60 -5.21 -3.96 -13.19
N THR A 61 -5.38 -3.68 -14.48
CA THR A 61 -4.51 -4.17 -15.57
C THR A 61 -3.26 -3.33 -15.76
N ASN A 62 -3.10 -2.26 -14.97
CA ASN A 62 -1.97 -1.34 -15.09
C ASN A 62 -1.06 -1.45 -13.87
N LYS A 63 0.22 -1.16 -14.09
CA LYS A 63 1.27 -1.06 -13.09
C LYS A 63 1.80 0.37 -13.04
N CYS A 64 2.35 0.77 -11.90
CA CYS A 64 2.96 2.09 -11.77
C CYS A 64 4.43 2.03 -12.15
N CYS A 65 4.85 2.81 -13.15
CA CYS A 65 6.25 2.97 -13.51
C CYS A 65 6.76 4.35 -13.02
N CYS A 66 7.91 4.38 -12.34
CA CYS A 66 8.51 5.60 -11.77
C CYS A 66 9.89 5.91 -12.35
N TYR A 67 10.32 7.15 -12.14
CA TYR A 67 11.70 7.60 -12.29
C TYR A 67 12.62 6.93 -11.26
N GLU A 68 13.89 6.71 -11.62
CA GLU A 68 14.95 6.26 -10.68
C GLU A 68 15.28 7.30 -9.60
#